data_AF-A0A4U1INX9-F1
#
_entry.id   AF-A0A4U1INX9-F1
#
_cell.length_a   1.000
_cell.length_b   1.000
_cell.length_c   1.000
_cell.angle_alpha   90.00
_cell.angle_beta   90.00
_cell.angle_gamma   90.00
#
_symmetry.space_group_name_H-M   'P 1'
#
loop_
_entity.id
_entity.type
_entity.pdbx_description
1 polymer ?
#
loop_
_entity_poly.entity_id
_entity_poly.type
_entity_poly.pdbx_seq_one_letter_code
_entity_poly.pdbx_strand_id
1 'polypeptide(L)'
;MTHLFHGLEEWFDYSTTSFQAAGANAELDPRHIPTTPTAYNSETYRWLATRYRDIYLDLYQAIQADGTLIRKQPPHFTQEWAKHFEPITIWKQVCPLFVFGQALGGLDERHRDLARAYALGYGVPVMAIDRMMDALPGAQATKHTWLFVLASYALGLEQLQKVDAPPAAERCFLRHTQEMYHFFWGEERARYQLPEVVSEATLTKYLEGDSRLLSSIFFPVTIEWAFLLAQGSLPPAFAPALVALRRMRQLNDEVVDADEDIRFGIVTFPYLHGLSSPQGAELAENVHATWKLDREEPGSPKMAELTAQRRLLLQKAGSFEAAAHFSMGCLKTVMQAVMGHLPAKNAFDVTLLVNQRVSHLYRLAQHGWNEIPGVYQPEPFAPSSHAALPLSVPWA
;
A
#
# COMPACT_ATOMS: atom_id res chain seq x y z
N MET A 1 28.32 2.61 -2.09
CA MET A 1 27.66 3.43 -1.05
C MET A 1 27.32 4.86 -1.50
N THR A 2 28.07 5.46 -2.44
CA THR A 2 28.06 6.92 -2.72
C THR A 2 27.13 7.40 -3.85
N HIS A 3 26.28 6.55 -4.43
CA HIS A 3 25.59 6.89 -5.69
C HIS A 3 24.06 6.74 -5.72
N LEU A 4 23.40 6.23 -4.67
CA LEU A 4 21.93 6.15 -4.71
C LEU A 4 21.27 7.49 -4.36
N PHE A 5 21.72 8.17 -3.29
CA PHE A 5 21.13 9.43 -2.82
C PHE A 5 22.15 10.25 -2.00
N HIS A 6 22.52 11.44 -2.46
CA HIS A 6 23.36 12.41 -1.75
C HIS A 6 22.60 13.72 -1.52
N GLY A 7 22.02 13.86 -0.31
CA GLY A 7 21.48 15.13 0.18
C GLY A 7 20.03 15.45 -0.21
N LEU A 8 19.44 16.43 0.49
CA LEU A 8 18.07 16.94 0.27
C LEU A 8 17.91 17.59 -1.11
N GLU A 9 19.01 18.15 -1.65
CA GLU A 9 19.08 18.79 -2.96
C GLU A 9 18.78 17.79 -4.09
N GLU A 10 19.31 16.56 -4.04
CA GLU A 10 19.04 15.55 -5.08
C GLU A 10 17.61 14.99 -5.09
N TRP A 11 16.91 14.92 -3.94
CA TRP A 11 15.49 14.54 -3.91
C TRP A 11 14.61 15.64 -4.51
N PHE A 12 14.86 16.88 -4.13
CA PHE A 12 14.14 18.02 -4.67
C PHE A 12 14.44 18.16 -6.16
N ASP A 13 15.70 18.03 -6.57
CA ASP A 13 16.10 17.97 -7.97
C ASP A 13 15.51 16.75 -8.67
N TYR A 14 15.28 15.61 -8.01
CA TYR A 14 14.67 14.43 -8.63
C TYR A 14 13.17 14.57 -8.84
N SER A 15 12.43 15.03 -7.82
CA SER A 15 11.01 15.33 -7.95
C SER A 15 10.81 16.45 -8.97
N THR A 16 11.68 17.45 -8.97
CA THR A 16 11.67 18.58 -9.90
C THR A 16 12.18 18.19 -11.29
N THR A 17 13.14 17.29 -11.44
CA THR A 17 13.67 16.78 -12.72
C THR A 17 12.69 15.82 -13.34
N SER A 18 12.04 14.94 -12.57
CA SER A 18 10.94 14.10 -13.08
C SER A 18 9.77 14.97 -13.55
N PHE A 19 9.58 16.13 -12.92
CA PHE A 19 8.61 17.15 -13.32
C PHE A 19 9.04 17.97 -14.55
N GLN A 20 10.33 18.36 -14.63
CA GLN A 20 10.91 19.17 -15.70
C GLN A 20 11.22 18.35 -16.96
N ALA A 21 11.77 17.15 -16.83
CA ALA A 21 12.08 16.21 -17.91
C ALA A 21 10.83 15.65 -18.59
N ALA A 22 9.69 15.70 -17.91
CA ALA A 22 8.40 15.38 -18.45
C ALA A 22 7.76 16.51 -19.29
N GLY A 23 8.45 17.65 -19.43
CA GLY A 23 8.01 18.82 -20.20
C GLY A 23 7.47 19.92 -19.28
N ALA A 24 8.10 21.09 -19.32
CA ALA A 24 7.72 22.24 -18.51
C ALA A 24 6.26 22.68 -18.80
N ASN A 25 5.37 22.49 -17.83
CA ASN A 25 4.12 23.23 -17.79
C ASN A 25 4.32 24.48 -16.92
N ALA A 26 4.28 25.65 -17.53
CA ALA A 26 4.48 26.95 -16.87
C ALA A 26 3.44 27.26 -15.78
N GLU A 27 2.30 26.54 -15.75
CA GLU A 27 1.24 26.71 -14.76
C GLU A 27 1.49 25.98 -13.44
N LEU A 28 2.52 25.12 -13.39
CA LEU A 28 2.81 24.32 -12.20
C LEU A 28 3.93 24.96 -11.39
N ASP A 29 3.66 25.32 -10.14
CA ASP A 29 4.63 25.89 -9.22
C ASP A 29 5.31 24.79 -8.38
N PRO A 30 6.60 24.47 -8.65
CA PRO A 30 7.33 23.45 -7.91
C PRO A 30 7.47 23.75 -6.42
N ARG A 31 7.25 25.01 -6.00
CA ARG A 31 7.29 25.41 -4.58
C ARG A 31 6.17 24.77 -3.75
N HIS A 32 5.14 24.22 -4.37
CA HIS A 32 4.10 23.45 -3.70
C HIS A 32 4.46 21.96 -3.52
N ILE A 33 5.55 21.48 -4.13
CA ILE A 33 6.06 20.14 -3.87
C ILE A 33 6.74 20.17 -2.50
N PRO A 34 6.35 19.30 -1.55
CA PRO A 34 7.08 19.12 -0.31
C PRO A 34 8.57 18.88 -0.58
N THR A 35 9.42 19.80 -0.13
CA THR A 35 10.87 19.74 -0.38
C THR A 35 11.58 18.85 0.62
N THR A 36 10.89 18.45 1.69
CA THR A 36 11.45 17.70 2.80
C THR A 36 11.03 16.22 2.71
N PRO A 37 11.94 15.28 2.37
CA PRO A 37 11.64 13.85 2.27
C PRO A 37 11.05 13.25 3.55
N THR A 38 11.48 13.76 4.71
CA THR A 38 10.99 13.33 6.03
C THR A 38 9.57 13.82 6.34
N ALA A 39 9.12 14.92 5.73
CA ALA A 39 7.75 15.43 5.89
C ALA A 39 6.85 15.10 4.69
N TYR A 40 7.41 14.63 3.57
CA TYR A 40 6.72 14.45 2.29
C TYR A 40 5.40 13.67 2.42
N ASN A 41 5.42 12.48 3.03
CA ASN A 41 4.22 11.65 3.16
C ASN A 41 3.11 12.34 3.95
N SER A 42 3.42 12.93 5.10
CA SER A 42 2.42 13.61 5.95
C SER A 42 1.92 14.90 5.30
N GLU A 43 2.81 15.67 4.66
CA GLU A 43 2.44 16.89 3.92
C GLU A 43 1.59 16.59 2.70
N THR A 44 1.92 15.57 1.91
CA THR A 44 1.11 15.17 0.75
C THR A 44 -0.26 14.65 1.20
N TYR A 45 -0.36 13.80 2.22
CA TYR A 45 -1.68 13.37 2.69
C TYR A 45 -2.48 14.52 3.30
N ARG A 46 -1.83 15.47 3.99
CA ARG A 46 -2.49 16.69 4.49
C ARG A 46 -3.00 17.55 3.33
N TRP A 47 -2.21 17.72 2.28
CA TRP A 47 -2.60 18.41 1.06
C TRP A 47 -3.83 17.76 0.42
N LEU A 48 -3.76 16.45 0.17
CA LEU A 48 -4.84 15.70 -0.49
C LEU A 48 -6.11 15.66 0.38
N ALA A 49 -5.98 15.44 1.69
CA ALA A 49 -7.13 15.46 2.60
C ALA A 49 -7.77 16.85 2.71
N THR A 50 -6.98 17.93 2.63
CA THR A 50 -7.51 19.31 2.60
C THR A 50 -8.23 19.59 1.29
N ARG A 51 -7.60 19.21 0.17
CA ARG A 51 -8.13 19.43 -1.19
C ARG A 51 -9.41 18.65 -1.47
N TYR A 52 -9.49 17.42 -0.96
CA TYR A 52 -10.62 16.51 -1.13
C TYR A 52 -11.43 16.33 0.17
N ARG A 53 -11.43 17.35 1.06
CA ARG A 53 -12.00 17.26 2.41
C ARG A 53 -13.46 16.81 2.42
N ASP A 54 -14.29 17.41 1.57
CA ASP A 54 -15.72 17.12 1.52
C ASP A 54 -16.00 15.69 1.02
N ILE A 55 -15.08 15.14 0.22
CA ILE A 55 -15.14 13.74 -0.22
C ILE A 55 -14.74 12.81 0.91
N TYR A 56 -13.63 13.12 1.59
CA TYR A 56 -13.15 12.35 2.74
C TYR A 56 -14.21 12.29 3.85
N LEU A 57 -14.81 13.42 4.23
CA LEU A 57 -15.81 13.49 5.28
C LEU A 57 -17.09 12.73 4.91
N ASP A 58 -17.56 12.88 3.69
CA ASP A 58 -18.74 12.17 3.17
C ASP A 58 -18.53 10.65 3.13
N LEU A 59 -17.39 10.21 2.59
CA LEU A 59 -17.00 8.79 2.63
C LEU A 59 -16.98 8.28 4.08
N TYR A 60 -16.27 9.00 4.97
CA TYR A 60 -16.15 8.63 6.37
C TYR A 60 -17.51 8.50 7.06
N GLN A 61 -18.40 9.48 6.89
CA GLN A 61 -19.76 9.45 7.44
C GLN A 61 -20.59 8.26 6.91
N ALA A 62 -20.36 7.82 5.69
CA ALA A 62 -21.04 6.67 5.12
C ALA A 62 -20.54 5.33 5.71
N ILE A 63 -19.22 5.21 5.91
CA ILE A 63 -18.55 3.92 6.19
C ILE A 63 -18.05 3.74 7.62
N GLN A 64 -18.11 4.75 8.49
CA GLN A 64 -17.80 4.55 9.92
C GLN A 64 -18.81 3.59 10.57
N ALA A 65 -18.50 3.09 11.78
CA ALA A 65 -19.30 2.02 12.42
C ALA A 65 -20.78 2.40 12.64
N ASP A 66 -21.07 3.67 12.96
CA ASP A 66 -22.40 4.26 13.07
C ASP A 66 -22.87 4.93 11.76
N GLY A 67 -22.09 4.78 10.69
CA GLY A 67 -22.32 5.33 9.37
C GLY A 67 -23.53 4.71 8.67
N THR A 68 -24.04 5.41 7.66
CA THR A 68 -25.32 5.08 7.00
C THR A 68 -25.34 3.69 6.36
N LEU A 69 -24.19 3.18 5.92
CA LEU A 69 -24.06 1.86 5.30
C LEU A 69 -23.89 0.73 6.33
N ILE A 70 -23.26 1.03 7.47
CA ILE A 70 -22.86 0.02 8.46
C ILE A 70 -23.92 -0.16 9.55
N ARG A 71 -24.56 0.93 9.99
CA ARG A 71 -25.56 0.90 11.08
C ARG A 71 -26.80 0.04 10.81
N LYS A 72 -27.04 -0.30 9.54
CA LYS A 72 -28.17 -1.16 9.10
C LYS A 72 -27.82 -2.64 9.14
N GLN A 73 -26.56 -2.99 9.39
CA GLN A 73 -26.09 -4.37 9.41
C GLN A 73 -26.31 -5.03 10.78
N PRO A 74 -26.28 -6.37 10.86
CA PRO A 74 -26.40 -7.07 12.14
C PRO A 74 -25.30 -6.68 13.13
N PRO A 75 -25.54 -6.72 14.46
CA PRO A 75 -24.57 -6.28 15.46
C PRO A 75 -23.18 -6.90 15.34
N HIS A 76 -23.10 -8.21 15.04
CA HIS A 76 -21.81 -8.89 14.84
C HIS A 76 -21.03 -8.37 13.63
N PHE A 77 -21.72 -7.96 12.56
CA PHE A 77 -21.06 -7.35 11.41
C PHE A 77 -20.46 -6.00 11.80
N THR A 78 -21.23 -5.15 12.49
CA THR A 78 -20.76 -3.83 12.95
C THR A 78 -19.58 -3.94 13.93
N GLN A 79 -19.58 -4.96 14.80
CA GLN A 79 -18.47 -5.24 15.71
C GLN A 79 -17.18 -5.59 14.95
N GLU A 80 -17.25 -6.54 14.01
CA GLU A 80 -16.08 -6.90 13.18
C GLU A 80 -15.64 -5.70 12.32
N TRP A 81 -16.59 -4.96 11.74
CA TRP A 81 -16.29 -3.73 10.99
C TRP A 81 -15.49 -2.73 11.84
N ALA A 82 -15.96 -2.43 13.06
CA ALA A 82 -15.28 -1.49 13.95
C ALA A 82 -13.87 -1.95 14.36
N LYS A 83 -13.64 -3.26 14.47
CA LYS A 83 -12.32 -3.84 14.75
C LYS A 83 -11.34 -3.62 13.58
N HIS A 84 -11.82 -3.74 12.35
CA HIS A 84 -10.98 -3.76 11.15
C HIS A 84 -10.89 -2.41 10.41
N PHE A 85 -11.87 -1.53 10.61
CA PHE A 85 -11.92 -0.24 9.95
C PHE A 85 -10.88 0.74 10.48
N GLU A 86 -9.99 1.20 9.60
CA GLU A 86 -9.05 2.27 9.88
C GLU A 86 -9.22 3.40 8.84
N PRO A 87 -9.74 4.57 9.24
CA PRO A 87 -10.19 5.61 8.30
C PRO A 87 -9.07 6.11 7.38
N ILE A 88 -7.88 6.31 7.94
CA ILE A 88 -6.73 6.84 7.20
C ILE A 88 -6.23 5.79 6.20
N THR A 89 -6.18 4.51 6.58
CA THR A 89 -5.77 3.44 5.67
C THR A 89 -6.74 3.31 4.50
N ILE A 90 -8.05 3.34 4.76
CA ILE A 90 -9.07 3.34 3.70
C ILE A 90 -8.93 4.57 2.80
N TRP A 91 -8.77 5.76 3.38
CA TRP A 91 -8.56 6.99 2.61
C TRP A 91 -7.35 6.86 1.67
N LYS A 92 -6.20 6.36 2.17
CA LYS A 92 -5.00 6.15 1.35
C LYS A 92 -5.27 5.22 0.16
N GLN A 93 -6.11 4.21 0.32
CA GLN A 93 -6.45 3.25 -0.74
C GLN A 93 -7.42 3.81 -1.79
N VAL A 94 -8.37 4.67 -1.40
CA VAL A 94 -9.35 5.26 -2.34
C VAL A 94 -8.92 6.61 -2.90
N CYS A 95 -7.99 7.31 -2.26
CA CYS A 95 -7.47 8.61 -2.73
C CYS A 95 -7.03 8.61 -4.21
N PRO A 96 -6.40 7.55 -4.76
CA PRO A 96 -6.08 7.50 -6.19
C PRO A 96 -7.30 7.67 -7.11
N LEU A 97 -8.49 7.18 -6.75
CA LEU A 97 -9.72 7.37 -7.55
C LEU A 97 -10.02 8.86 -7.76
N PHE A 98 -9.90 9.65 -6.69
CA PHE A 98 -10.21 11.08 -6.72
C PHE A 98 -9.10 11.90 -7.39
N VAL A 99 -7.85 11.55 -7.11
CA VAL A 99 -6.69 12.21 -7.72
C VAL A 99 -6.69 12.02 -9.24
N PHE A 100 -6.91 10.79 -9.70
CA PHE A 100 -6.99 10.51 -11.14
C PHE A 100 -8.30 11.01 -11.76
N GLY A 101 -9.46 10.88 -11.09
CA GLY A 101 -10.73 11.39 -11.61
C GLY A 101 -10.70 12.90 -11.82
N GLN A 102 -10.17 13.65 -10.85
CA GLN A 102 -9.94 15.08 -10.98
C GLN A 102 -8.99 15.39 -12.15
N ALA A 103 -7.94 14.59 -12.30
CA ALA A 103 -6.99 14.77 -13.39
C ALA A 103 -7.60 14.52 -14.79
N LEU A 104 -8.63 13.67 -14.86
CA LEU A 104 -9.26 13.20 -16.09
C LEU A 104 -10.48 14.00 -16.53
N GLY A 105 -10.90 15.01 -15.77
CA GLY A 105 -12.02 15.88 -16.18
C GLY A 105 -12.93 16.32 -15.05
N GLY A 106 -12.73 15.81 -13.83
CA GLY A 106 -13.47 16.24 -12.65
C GLY A 106 -14.07 15.06 -11.88
N LEU A 107 -14.70 15.40 -10.76
CA LEU A 107 -15.28 14.44 -9.82
C LEU A 107 -16.80 14.62 -9.77
N ASP A 108 -17.50 13.51 -9.64
CA ASP A 108 -18.95 13.45 -9.49
C ASP A 108 -19.35 12.38 -8.46
N GLU A 109 -20.66 12.19 -8.27
CA GLU A 109 -21.18 11.26 -7.26
C GLU A 109 -20.73 9.81 -7.51
N ARG A 110 -20.52 9.41 -8.78
CA ARG A 110 -20.09 8.06 -9.14
C ARG A 110 -18.74 7.73 -8.52
N HIS A 111 -17.84 8.69 -8.41
CA HIS A 111 -16.54 8.49 -7.75
C HIS A 111 -16.72 8.23 -6.24
N ARG A 112 -17.64 8.93 -5.58
CA ARG A 112 -17.93 8.75 -4.15
C ARG A 112 -18.57 7.39 -3.91
N ASP A 113 -19.52 7.00 -4.75
CA ASP A 113 -20.19 5.70 -4.66
C ASP A 113 -19.23 4.53 -4.89
N LEU A 114 -18.34 4.63 -5.88
CA LEU A 114 -17.27 3.65 -6.07
C LEU A 114 -16.35 3.54 -4.86
N ALA A 115 -15.96 4.66 -4.24
CA ALA A 115 -15.14 4.64 -3.03
C ALA A 115 -15.86 3.99 -1.83
N ARG A 116 -17.16 4.25 -1.66
CA ARG A 116 -18.00 3.59 -0.64
C ARG A 116 -18.09 2.08 -0.88
N ALA A 117 -18.36 1.68 -2.13
CA ALA A 117 -18.41 0.27 -2.54
C ALA A 117 -17.05 -0.43 -2.33
N TYR A 118 -15.95 0.25 -2.64
CA TYR A 118 -14.60 -0.26 -2.41
C TYR A 118 -14.30 -0.46 -0.93
N ALA A 119 -14.58 0.53 -0.09
CA ALA A 119 -14.32 0.41 1.34
C ALA A 119 -15.08 -0.78 1.94
N LEU A 120 -16.34 -0.95 1.55
CA LEU A 120 -17.22 -2.03 2.00
C LEU A 120 -16.81 -3.40 1.47
N GLY A 121 -16.62 -3.52 0.15
CA GLY A 121 -16.39 -4.80 -0.52
C GLY A 121 -14.94 -5.27 -0.55
N TYR A 122 -13.99 -4.37 -0.33
CA TYR A 122 -12.57 -4.63 -0.57
C TYR A 122 -11.69 -4.10 0.56
N GLY A 123 -11.61 -2.78 0.75
CA GLY A 123 -10.62 -2.18 1.65
C GLY A 123 -10.62 -2.76 3.06
N VAL A 124 -11.77 -2.69 3.76
CA VAL A 124 -11.89 -3.21 5.14
C VAL A 124 -11.81 -4.76 5.22
N PRO A 125 -12.54 -5.55 4.40
CA PRO A 125 -12.43 -7.01 4.50
C PRO A 125 -11.04 -7.53 4.16
N VAL A 126 -10.27 -6.86 3.30
CA VAL A 126 -8.89 -7.24 3.02
C VAL A 126 -7.99 -7.01 4.21
N MET A 127 -8.14 -5.90 4.93
CA MET A 127 -7.44 -5.69 6.20
C MET A 127 -7.82 -6.75 7.26
N ALA A 128 -9.04 -7.27 7.22
CA ALA A 128 -9.42 -8.39 8.07
C ALA A 128 -8.70 -9.68 7.68
N ILE A 129 -8.61 -9.98 6.38
CA ILE A 129 -7.87 -11.14 5.86
C ILE A 129 -6.39 -11.07 6.22
N ASP A 130 -5.76 -9.94 5.95
CA ASP A 130 -4.35 -9.66 6.24
C ASP A 130 -4.03 -9.95 7.72
N ARG A 131 -4.81 -9.36 8.64
CA ARG A 131 -4.67 -9.63 10.09
C ARG A 131 -4.96 -11.08 10.49
N MET A 132 -5.79 -11.82 9.74
CA MET A 132 -6.02 -13.25 9.98
C MET A 132 -4.82 -14.08 9.53
N MET A 133 -4.16 -13.68 8.44
CA MET A 133 -2.96 -14.35 7.92
C MET A 133 -1.73 -14.03 8.77
N ASP A 134 -1.62 -12.81 9.30
CA ASP A 134 -0.49 -12.37 10.13
C ASP A 134 -0.72 -12.60 11.63
N ALA A 135 -1.82 -13.26 11.99
CA ALA A 135 -2.06 -13.64 13.36
C ALA A 135 -1.00 -14.66 13.83
N LEU A 136 -0.27 -14.31 14.89
CA LEU A 136 0.63 -15.25 15.58
C LEU A 136 -0.13 -16.53 15.97
N PRO A 137 0.56 -17.69 16.07
CA PRO A 137 -0.05 -18.94 16.49
C PRO A 137 -0.84 -18.79 17.79
N GLY A 138 -2.18 -18.84 17.71
CA GLY A 138 -3.10 -18.68 18.85
C GLY A 138 -4.16 -17.60 18.69
N ALA A 139 -3.95 -16.59 17.84
CA ALA A 139 -4.96 -15.60 17.49
C ALA A 139 -5.81 -16.10 16.30
N GLN A 140 -6.60 -17.16 16.51
CA GLN A 140 -7.38 -17.72 15.42
C GLN A 140 -8.49 -16.77 14.94
N ALA A 141 -8.58 -16.63 13.62
CA ALA A 141 -9.73 -16.07 12.94
C ALA A 141 -11.03 -16.69 13.49
N THR A 142 -11.98 -15.86 13.92
CA THR A 142 -13.27 -16.38 14.39
C THR A 142 -14.15 -16.71 13.19
N LYS A 143 -15.14 -17.59 13.38
CA LYS A 143 -16.21 -17.81 12.39
C LYS A 143 -16.89 -16.48 11.99
N HIS A 144 -17.00 -15.54 12.92
CA HIS A 144 -17.60 -14.23 12.66
C HIS A 144 -16.74 -13.39 11.70
N THR A 145 -15.42 -13.42 11.83
CA THR A 145 -14.51 -12.68 10.92
C THR A 145 -14.59 -13.21 9.49
N TRP A 146 -14.65 -14.54 9.28
CA TRP A 146 -14.87 -15.11 7.95
C TRP A 146 -16.23 -14.75 7.35
N LEU A 147 -17.30 -14.86 8.13
CA LEU A 147 -18.64 -14.44 7.68
C LEU A 147 -18.69 -12.94 7.38
N PHE A 148 -17.99 -12.12 8.17
CA PHE A 148 -17.85 -10.69 7.94
C PHE A 148 -17.19 -10.40 6.59
N VAL A 149 -16.09 -11.07 6.25
CA VAL A 149 -15.40 -10.90 4.96
C VAL A 149 -16.32 -11.24 3.80
N LEU A 150 -17.00 -12.39 3.85
CA LEU A 150 -17.93 -12.82 2.81
C LEU A 150 -19.13 -11.88 2.65
N ALA A 151 -19.73 -11.46 3.77
CA ALA A 151 -20.85 -10.52 3.76
C ALA A 151 -20.43 -9.15 3.24
N SER A 152 -19.25 -8.66 3.64
CA SER A 152 -18.69 -7.37 3.20
C SER A 152 -18.50 -7.36 1.69
N TYR A 153 -17.94 -8.43 1.14
CA TYR A 153 -17.78 -8.58 -0.31
C TYR A 153 -19.12 -8.54 -1.06
N ALA A 154 -20.12 -9.31 -0.59
CA ALA A 154 -21.45 -9.32 -1.19
C ALA A 154 -22.13 -7.94 -1.15
N LEU A 155 -22.04 -7.25 0.00
CA LEU A 155 -22.60 -5.91 0.17
C LEU A 155 -21.87 -4.87 -0.71
N GLY A 156 -20.54 -4.97 -0.83
CA GLY A 156 -19.77 -4.10 -1.70
C GLY A 156 -20.11 -4.28 -3.17
N LEU A 157 -20.32 -5.53 -3.61
CA LEU A 157 -20.78 -5.82 -4.98
C LEU A 157 -22.20 -5.29 -5.22
N GLU A 158 -23.11 -5.45 -4.25
CA GLU A 158 -24.46 -4.89 -4.33
C GLU A 158 -24.42 -3.36 -4.43
N GLN A 159 -23.53 -2.69 -3.70
CA GLN A 159 -23.35 -1.25 -3.83
C GLN A 159 -22.74 -0.86 -5.17
N LEU A 160 -21.76 -1.62 -5.65
CA LEU A 160 -21.12 -1.38 -6.95
C LEU A 160 -22.14 -1.46 -8.10
N GLN A 161 -23.06 -2.41 -8.04
CA GLN A 161 -24.12 -2.60 -9.04
C GLN A 161 -25.19 -1.49 -9.04
N LYS A 162 -25.28 -0.70 -7.95
CA LYS A 162 -26.15 0.47 -7.85
C LYS A 162 -25.49 1.75 -8.37
N VAL A 163 -24.18 1.74 -8.56
CA VAL A 163 -23.46 2.88 -9.13
C VAL A 163 -23.79 2.97 -10.61
N ASP A 164 -24.09 4.17 -11.09
CA ASP A 164 -24.22 4.47 -12.52
C ASP A 164 -22.83 4.50 -13.21
N ALA A 165 -22.11 3.37 -13.12
CA ALA A 165 -20.79 3.17 -13.70
C ALA A 165 -20.86 2.17 -14.86
N PRO A 166 -19.92 2.23 -15.82
CA PRO A 166 -19.84 1.24 -16.88
C PRO A 166 -19.73 -0.18 -16.31
N PRO A 167 -20.33 -1.21 -16.93
CA PRO A 167 -20.20 -2.61 -16.48
C PRO A 167 -18.75 -3.12 -16.37
N ALA A 168 -17.81 -2.43 -17.03
CA ALA A 168 -16.39 -2.69 -16.89
C ALA A 168 -15.85 -2.40 -15.47
N ALA A 169 -16.48 -1.50 -14.70
CA ALA A 169 -16.09 -1.20 -13.33
C ALA A 169 -16.32 -2.40 -12.39
N GLU A 170 -17.45 -3.08 -12.53
CA GLU A 170 -17.73 -4.33 -11.81
C GLU A 170 -16.74 -5.44 -12.20
N ARG A 171 -16.50 -5.63 -13.51
CA ARG A 171 -15.50 -6.62 -13.97
C ARG A 171 -14.08 -6.30 -13.46
N CYS A 172 -13.71 -5.04 -13.42
CA CYS A 172 -12.44 -4.56 -12.86
C CYS A 172 -12.32 -4.96 -11.39
N PHE A 173 -13.36 -4.70 -10.58
CA PHE A 173 -13.42 -5.10 -9.17
C PHE A 173 -13.29 -6.60 -8.96
N LEU A 174 -14.07 -7.40 -9.70
CA LEU A 174 -14.06 -8.86 -9.60
C LEU A 174 -12.68 -9.43 -9.96
N ARG A 175 -12.08 -8.96 -11.07
CA ARG A 175 -10.75 -9.41 -11.52
C ARG A 175 -9.69 -9.10 -10.47
N HIS A 176 -9.63 -7.86 -9.99
CA HIS A 176 -8.64 -7.44 -8.99
C HIS A 176 -8.82 -8.17 -7.66
N THR A 177 -10.06 -8.46 -7.25
CA THR A 177 -10.33 -9.27 -6.06
C THR A 177 -9.85 -10.71 -6.23
N GLN A 178 -10.12 -11.32 -7.39
CA GLN A 178 -9.65 -12.68 -7.68
C GLN A 178 -8.11 -12.75 -7.69
N GLU A 179 -7.45 -11.79 -8.32
CA GLU A 179 -5.99 -11.67 -8.32
C GLU A 179 -5.44 -11.57 -6.89
N MET A 180 -6.05 -10.76 -6.03
CA MET A 180 -5.61 -10.61 -4.65
C MET A 180 -5.65 -11.93 -3.87
N TYR A 181 -6.77 -12.65 -3.92
CA TYR A 181 -6.88 -13.96 -3.28
C TYR A 181 -5.89 -14.97 -3.86
N HIS A 182 -5.60 -14.89 -5.16
CA HIS A 182 -4.58 -15.73 -5.78
C HIS A 182 -3.20 -15.46 -5.17
N PHE A 183 -2.81 -14.19 -5.00
CA PHE A 183 -1.53 -13.82 -4.37
C PHE A 183 -1.47 -14.17 -2.89
N PHE A 184 -2.54 -13.92 -2.12
CA PHE A 184 -2.61 -14.31 -0.71
C PHE A 184 -2.46 -15.82 -0.52
N TRP A 185 -3.13 -16.61 -1.37
CA TRP A 185 -2.98 -18.06 -1.35
C TRP A 185 -1.55 -18.50 -1.72
N GLY A 186 -0.95 -17.86 -2.73
CA GLY A 186 0.43 -18.12 -3.11
C GLY A 186 1.42 -17.82 -1.99
N GLU A 187 1.25 -16.69 -1.31
CA GLU A 187 2.06 -16.29 -0.16
C GLU A 187 1.93 -17.27 1.00
N GLU A 188 0.70 -17.60 1.41
CA GLU A 188 0.44 -18.57 2.49
C GLU A 188 1.14 -19.90 2.23
N ARG A 189 1.07 -20.39 0.99
CA ARG A 189 1.73 -21.64 0.59
C ARG A 189 3.25 -21.56 0.53
N ALA A 190 3.83 -20.36 0.48
CA ALA A 190 5.27 -20.14 0.44
C ALA A 190 5.86 -19.82 1.83
N ARG A 191 5.02 -19.63 2.86
CA ARG A 191 5.51 -19.32 4.21
C ARG A 191 6.43 -20.41 4.76
N TYR A 192 7.46 -19.97 5.48
CA TYR A 192 8.49 -20.78 6.12
C TYR A 192 9.26 -21.70 5.15
N GLN A 193 9.39 -21.27 3.88
CA GLN A 193 10.17 -21.98 2.87
C GLN A 193 11.29 -21.07 2.34
N LEU A 194 12.52 -21.47 2.66
CA LEU A 194 13.72 -20.88 2.07
C LEU A 194 14.08 -21.63 0.78
N PRO A 195 14.36 -20.94 -0.33
CA PRO A 195 14.92 -21.58 -1.50
C PRO A 195 16.33 -22.10 -1.21
N GLU A 196 16.65 -23.31 -1.68
CA GLU A 196 17.98 -23.91 -1.52
C GLU A 196 19.05 -23.15 -2.31
N VAL A 197 18.70 -22.65 -3.50
CA VAL A 197 19.58 -21.88 -4.38
C VAL A 197 18.82 -20.70 -4.95
N VAL A 198 19.39 -19.49 -4.82
CA VAL A 198 18.85 -18.28 -5.46
C VAL A 198 19.77 -17.85 -6.59
N SER A 199 19.31 -18.04 -7.82
CA SER A 199 20.00 -17.60 -9.04
C SER A 199 19.51 -16.22 -9.50
N GLU A 200 20.26 -15.58 -10.40
CA GLU A 200 19.81 -14.35 -11.07
C GLU A 200 18.44 -14.54 -11.74
N ALA A 201 18.22 -15.67 -12.42
CA ALA A 201 16.92 -16.00 -13.02
C ALA A 201 15.78 -16.07 -11.99
N THR A 202 16.07 -16.49 -10.75
CA THR A 202 15.10 -16.50 -9.65
C THR A 202 14.72 -15.07 -9.25
N LEU A 203 15.72 -14.19 -9.12
CA LEU A 203 15.51 -12.77 -8.83
C LEU A 203 14.74 -12.07 -9.96
N THR A 204 15.12 -12.29 -11.22
CA THR A 204 14.40 -11.75 -12.39
C THR A 204 12.96 -12.25 -12.41
N LYS A 205 12.71 -13.55 -12.18
CA LYS A 205 11.35 -14.08 -12.10
C LYS A 205 10.56 -13.44 -10.97
N TYR A 206 11.18 -13.17 -9.82
CA TYR A 206 10.53 -12.48 -8.72
C TYR A 206 10.16 -11.02 -9.08
N LEU A 207 11.05 -10.31 -9.75
CA LEU A 207 10.85 -8.89 -10.10
C LEU A 207 9.91 -8.68 -11.29
N GLU A 208 10.02 -9.52 -12.31
CA GLU A 208 9.37 -9.32 -13.61
C GLU A 208 8.23 -10.30 -13.88
N GLY A 209 8.17 -11.41 -13.13
CA GLY A 209 7.15 -12.44 -13.28
C GLY A 209 5.89 -12.19 -12.47
N ASP A 210 5.12 -13.27 -12.35
CA ASP A 210 3.95 -13.37 -11.49
C ASP A 210 4.41 -13.73 -10.07
N SER A 211 4.60 -12.71 -9.24
CA SER A 211 5.16 -12.82 -7.89
C SER A 211 4.33 -12.02 -6.89
N ARG A 212 4.63 -12.15 -5.60
CA ARG A 212 3.96 -11.36 -4.55
C ARG A 212 4.13 -9.86 -4.72
N LEU A 213 5.08 -9.37 -5.53
CA LEU A 213 5.17 -7.95 -5.86
C LEU A 213 3.90 -7.39 -6.52
N LEU A 214 3.06 -8.26 -7.05
CA LEU A 214 1.78 -7.91 -7.63
C LEU A 214 0.62 -7.97 -6.62
N SER A 215 0.80 -8.42 -5.38
CA SER A 215 -0.28 -8.52 -4.38
C SER A 215 -0.92 -7.17 -4.02
N SER A 216 -0.19 -6.07 -4.21
CA SER A 216 -0.59 -4.70 -3.89
C SER A 216 -1.64 -4.11 -4.85
N ILE A 217 -2.87 -4.62 -4.84
CA ILE A 217 -3.92 -4.34 -5.85
C ILE A 217 -4.76 -3.07 -5.57
N PHE A 218 -4.60 -2.47 -4.39
CA PHE A 218 -5.45 -1.36 -3.93
C PHE A 218 -5.49 -0.15 -4.89
N PHE A 219 -4.34 0.28 -5.41
CA PHE A 219 -4.24 1.43 -6.32
C PHE A 219 -4.71 1.11 -7.75
N PRO A 220 -4.32 -0.02 -8.37
CA PRO A 220 -4.80 -0.40 -9.69
C PRO A 220 -6.32 -0.31 -9.88
N VAL A 221 -7.12 -0.87 -8.97
CA VAL A 221 -8.59 -0.88 -9.12
C VAL A 221 -9.18 0.52 -9.08
N THR A 222 -8.73 1.38 -8.16
CA THR A 222 -9.24 2.74 -8.01
C THR A 222 -8.78 3.67 -9.14
N ILE A 223 -7.56 3.51 -9.64
CA ILE A 223 -7.06 4.24 -10.82
C ILE A 223 -7.80 3.81 -12.09
N GLU A 224 -7.97 2.50 -12.30
CA GLU A 224 -8.67 1.99 -13.48
C GLU A 224 -10.13 2.42 -13.51
N TRP A 225 -10.81 2.46 -12.37
CA TRP A 225 -12.14 3.05 -12.26
C TRP A 225 -12.20 4.52 -12.67
N ALA A 226 -11.22 5.35 -12.29
CA ALA A 226 -11.16 6.74 -12.72
C ALA A 226 -11.13 6.86 -14.26
N PHE A 227 -10.32 6.02 -14.92
CA PHE A 227 -10.28 5.95 -16.38
C PHE A 227 -11.57 5.43 -17.00
N LEU A 228 -12.18 4.40 -16.39
CA LEU A 228 -13.46 3.87 -16.87
C LEU A 228 -14.58 4.91 -16.78
N LEU A 229 -14.64 5.70 -15.70
CA LEU A 229 -15.64 6.76 -15.56
C LEU A 229 -15.41 7.92 -16.55
N ALA A 230 -14.17 8.31 -16.78
CA ALA A 230 -13.85 9.47 -17.62
C ALA A 230 -13.78 9.16 -19.12
N GLN A 231 -13.27 7.97 -19.48
CA GLN A 231 -12.91 7.62 -20.86
C GLN A 231 -13.49 6.26 -21.32
N GLY A 232 -14.16 5.52 -20.44
CA GLY A 232 -14.73 4.20 -20.74
C GLY A 232 -13.71 3.07 -20.88
N SER A 233 -12.40 3.36 -20.86
CA SER A 233 -11.33 2.36 -20.96
C SER A 233 -10.01 2.85 -20.36
N LEU A 234 -9.14 1.92 -19.97
CA LEU A 234 -7.78 2.21 -19.52
C LEU A 234 -6.85 2.41 -20.75
N PRO A 235 -6.11 3.53 -20.85
CA PRO A 235 -5.17 3.71 -21.94
C PRO A 235 -4.08 2.62 -21.93
N PRO A 236 -3.60 2.16 -23.11
CA PRO A 236 -2.62 1.07 -23.19
C PRO A 236 -1.34 1.30 -22.37
N ALA A 237 -0.89 2.55 -22.26
CA ALA A 237 0.29 2.90 -21.47
C ALA A 237 0.09 2.73 -19.97
N PHE A 238 -1.14 2.79 -19.48
CA PHE A 238 -1.43 2.64 -18.05
C PHE A 238 -1.43 1.19 -17.59
N ALA A 239 -1.72 0.21 -18.45
CA ALA A 239 -1.65 -1.20 -18.06
C ALA A 239 -0.26 -1.60 -17.50
N PRO A 240 0.88 -1.36 -18.20
CA PRO A 240 2.21 -1.63 -17.64
C PRO A 240 2.56 -0.67 -16.48
N ALA A 241 2.05 0.55 -16.47
CA ALA A 241 2.25 1.48 -15.36
C ALA A 241 1.60 1.01 -14.06
N LEU A 242 0.38 0.44 -14.12
CA LEU A 242 -0.29 -0.12 -12.94
C LEU A 242 0.48 -1.34 -12.40
N VAL A 243 1.05 -2.18 -13.27
CA VAL A 243 1.95 -3.28 -12.87
C VAL A 243 3.20 -2.73 -12.18
N ALA A 244 3.84 -1.71 -12.75
CA ALA A 244 4.99 -1.06 -12.14
C ALA A 244 4.66 -0.41 -10.79
N LEU A 245 3.49 0.23 -10.66
CA LEU A 245 3.02 0.83 -9.41
C LEU A 245 2.83 -0.20 -8.30
N ARG A 246 2.29 -1.39 -8.63
CA ARG A 246 2.17 -2.53 -7.70
C ARG A 246 3.55 -2.94 -7.19
N ARG A 247 4.49 -3.18 -8.11
CA ARG A 247 5.87 -3.59 -7.79
C ARG A 247 6.58 -2.56 -6.94
N MET A 248 6.51 -1.28 -7.32
CA MET A 248 7.10 -0.17 -6.57
C MET A 248 6.57 -0.15 -5.13
N ARG A 249 5.25 -0.25 -4.94
CA ARG A 249 4.65 -0.24 -3.60
C ARG A 249 5.11 -1.46 -2.80
N GLN A 250 5.00 -2.66 -3.36
CA GLN A 250 5.34 -3.88 -2.62
C GLN A 250 6.83 -3.98 -2.32
N LEU A 251 7.72 -3.56 -3.22
CA LEU A 251 9.17 -3.50 -2.94
C LEU A 251 9.49 -2.56 -1.78
N ASN A 252 8.76 -1.45 -1.66
CA ASN A 252 8.98 -0.50 -0.57
C ASN A 252 8.49 -1.07 0.75
N ASP A 253 7.30 -1.68 0.75
CA ASP A 253 6.75 -2.36 1.92
C ASP A 253 7.70 -3.50 2.35
N GLU A 254 8.22 -4.31 1.42
CA GLU A 254 9.20 -5.39 1.71
C GLU A 254 10.55 -4.92 2.28
N VAL A 255 10.95 -3.67 2.03
CA VAL A 255 12.14 -3.06 2.64
C VAL A 255 11.83 -2.61 4.07
N VAL A 256 10.65 -2.04 4.30
CA VAL A 256 10.21 -1.56 5.62
C VAL A 256 9.97 -2.73 6.56
N ASP A 257 9.24 -3.72 6.07
CA ASP A 257 8.69 -4.82 6.87
C ASP A 257 9.60 -6.06 6.83
N ALA A 258 10.83 -5.93 6.32
CA ALA A 258 11.75 -7.07 6.12
C ALA A 258 11.92 -7.95 7.38
N ASP A 259 11.98 -7.35 8.57
CA ASP A 259 12.12 -8.11 9.81
C ASP A 259 10.81 -8.70 10.33
N GLU A 260 9.69 -8.09 10.01
CA GLU A 260 8.37 -8.59 10.36
C GLU A 260 7.97 -9.73 9.43
N ASP A 261 8.10 -9.53 8.11
CA ASP A 261 7.81 -10.51 7.06
C ASP A 261 8.53 -11.83 7.34
N ILE A 262 9.83 -11.78 7.68
CA ILE A 262 10.56 -13.01 7.94
C ILE A 262 10.09 -13.73 9.21
N ARG A 263 9.59 -13.02 10.23
CA ARG A 263 8.99 -13.67 11.41
C ARG A 263 7.71 -14.41 11.04
N PHE A 264 6.94 -13.87 10.08
CA PHE A 264 5.78 -14.54 9.50
C PHE A 264 6.14 -15.60 8.44
N GLY A 265 7.43 -15.90 8.26
CA GLY A 265 7.90 -16.91 7.32
C GLY A 265 7.93 -16.45 5.87
N ILE A 266 7.79 -15.16 5.62
CA ILE A 266 7.74 -14.57 4.28
C ILE A 266 9.16 -14.21 3.84
N VAL A 267 9.58 -14.74 2.69
CA VAL A 267 10.91 -14.46 2.10
C VAL A 267 10.75 -13.42 1.00
N THR A 268 11.12 -12.18 1.32
CA THR A 268 10.99 -11.00 0.45
C THR A 268 12.17 -10.81 -0.50
N PHE A 269 12.08 -9.84 -1.42
CA PHE A 269 13.17 -9.54 -2.34
C PHE A 269 14.51 -9.24 -1.64
N PRO A 270 14.60 -8.39 -0.59
CA PRO A 270 15.83 -8.22 0.18
C PRO A 270 16.46 -9.55 0.63
N TYR A 271 15.67 -10.52 1.10
CA TYR A 271 16.19 -11.83 1.49
C TYR A 271 16.66 -12.65 0.31
N LEU A 272 15.87 -12.75 -0.76
CA LEU A 272 16.26 -13.50 -1.95
C LEU A 272 17.59 -12.96 -2.51
N HIS A 273 17.71 -11.64 -2.61
CA HIS A 273 18.94 -11.00 -3.05
C HIS A 273 20.11 -11.31 -2.10
N GLY A 274 19.91 -11.17 -0.78
CA GLY A 274 20.91 -11.51 0.22
C GLY A 274 21.36 -12.98 0.18
N LEU A 275 20.43 -13.91 -0.06
CA LEU A 275 20.69 -15.35 -0.19
C LEU A 275 21.49 -15.68 -1.45
N SER A 276 21.37 -14.88 -2.51
CA SER A 276 22.18 -15.02 -3.73
C SER A 276 23.61 -14.48 -3.58
N SER A 277 23.90 -13.76 -2.49
CA SER A 277 25.19 -13.12 -2.24
C SER A 277 26.18 -14.04 -1.51
N PRO A 278 27.47 -13.64 -1.38
CA PRO A 278 28.42 -14.37 -0.54
C PRO A 278 28.02 -14.49 0.94
N GLN A 279 27.10 -13.66 1.43
CA GLN A 279 26.55 -13.74 2.79
C GLN A 279 25.40 -14.76 2.91
N GLY A 280 24.98 -15.37 1.80
CA GLY A 280 23.74 -16.14 1.72
C GLY A 280 23.67 -17.33 2.69
N ALA A 281 24.78 -18.04 2.92
CA ALA A 281 24.81 -19.16 3.85
C ALA A 281 24.56 -18.71 5.31
N GLU A 282 25.26 -17.67 5.75
CA GLU A 282 25.09 -17.09 7.10
C GLU A 282 23.69 -16.50 7.27
N LEU A 283 23.14 -15.87 6.21
CA LEU A 283 21.79 -15.34 6.21
C LEU A 283 20.75 -16.46 6.34
N ALA A 284 20.89 -17.56 5.60
CA ALA A 284 20.00 -18.71 5.69
C ALA A 284 19.99 -19.33 7.09
N GLU A 285 21.18 -19.50 7.70
CA GLU A 285 21.31 -19.98 9.08
C GLU A 285 20.58 -19.05 10.07
N ASN A 286 20.76 -17.73 9.93
CA ASN A 286 20.10 -16.74 10.78
C ASN A 286 18.57 -16.77 10.62
N VAL A 287 18.04 -16.91 9.39
CA VAL A 287 16.60 -17.05 9.15
C VAL A 287 16.06 -18.33 9.77
N HIS A 288 16.74 -19.48 9.58
CA HIS A 288 16.32 -20.73 10.23
C HIS A 288 16.34 -20.64 11.76
N ALA A 289 17.35 -19.99 12.33
CA ALA A 289 17.42 -19.71 13.77
C ALA A 289 16.26 -18.82 14.23
N THR A 290 15.88 -17.81 13.44
CA THR A 290 14.73 -16.94 13.71
C THR A 290 13.44 -17.75 13.79
N TRP A 291 13.13 -18.55 12.76
CA TRP A 291 11.90 -19.35 12.72
C TRP A 291 11.86 -20.40 13.83
N LYS A 292 13.00 -21.00 14.14
CA LYS A 292 13.11 -21.93 15.26
C LYS A 292 12.82 -21.23 16.59
N LEU A 293 13.43 -20.08 16.82
CA LEU A 293 13.30 -19.32 18.07
C LEU A 293 11.89 -18.77 18.24
N ASP A 294 11.27 -18.21 17.21
CA ASP A 294 9.89 -17.66 17.29
C ASP A 294 8.87 -18.77 17.61
N ARG A 295 9.10 -20.00 17.13
CA ARG A 295 8.26 -21.17 17.45
C ARG A 295 8.49 -21.73 18.86
N GLU A 296 9.74 -21.81 19.30
CA GLU A 296 10.13 -22.51 20.54
C GLU A 296 10.13 -21.58 21.76
N GLU A 297 10.49 -20.31 21.59
CA GLU A 297 10.60 -19.30 22.63
C GLU A 297 10.04 -17.92 22.17
N PRO A 298 8.72 -17.78 21.95
CA PRO A 298 8.12 -16.52 21.54
C PRO A 298 8.48 -15.38 22.49
N GLY A 299 8.99 -14.27 21.94
CA GLY A 299 9.40 -13.10 22.74
C GLY A 299 10.79 -13.20 23.38
N SER A 300 11.59 -14.21 23.03
CA SER A 300 12.97 -14.34 23.52
C SER A 300 13.82 -13.10 23.20
N PRO A 301 14.63 -12.58 24.15
CA PRO A 301 15.49 -11.42 23.91
C PRO A 301 16.55 -11.66 22.83
N LYS A 302 16.91 -12.94 22.57
CA LYS A 302 17.80 -13.35 21.47
C LYS A 302 17.27 -12.95 20.09
N MET A 303 15.96 -12.72 19.96
CA MET A 303 15.37 -12.27 18.71
C MET A 303 15.93 -10.91 18.26
N ALA A 304 16.25 -10.02 19.20
CA ALA A 304 16.85 -8.73 18.89
C ALA A 304 18.26 -8.88 18.28
N GLU A 305 19.05 -9.83 18.80
CA GLU A 305 20.39 -10.14 18.29
C GLU A 305 20.33 -10.73 16.87
N LEU A 306 19.41 -11.69 16.65
CA LEU A 306 19.21 -12.29 15.32
C LEU A 306 18.77 -11.23 14.29
N THR A 307 17.82 -10.36 14.66
CA THR A 307 17.37 -9.24 13.82
C THR A 307 18.51 -8.29 13.48
N ALA A 308 19.33 -7.89 14.45
CA ALA A 308 20.47 -7.01 14.22
C ALA A 308 21.52 -7.63 13.29
N GLN A 309 21.86 -8.91 13.49
CA GLN A 309 22.78 -9.63 12.61
C GLN A 309 22.21 -9.75 11.19
N ARG A 310 20.94 -10.09 11.05
CA ARG A 310 20.26 -10.21 9.76
C ARG A 310 20.28 -8.93 8.96
N ARG A 311 19.94 -7.79 9.58
CA ARG A 311 20.05 -6.48 8.93
C ARG A 311 21.47 -6.20 8.44
N LEU A 312 22.48 -6.49 9.26
CA LEU A 312 23.88 -6.31 8.85
C LEU A 312 24.24 -7.18 7.63
N LEU A 313 23.76 -8.42 7.57
CA LEU A 313 23.98 -9.31 6.43
C LEU A 313 23.31 -8.78 5.16
N LEU A 314 22.05 -8.34 5.26
CA LEU A 314 21.31 -7.73 4.15
C LEU A 314 21.98 -6.45 3.62
N GLN A 315 22.48 -5.61 4.53
CA GLN A 315 23.24 -4.40 4.21
C GLN A 315 24.57 -4.72 3.53
N LYS A 316 25.34 -5.68 4.05
CA LYS A 316 26.60 -6.12 3.42
C LYS A 316 26.38 -6.66 2.01
N ALA A 317 25.25 -7.33 1.79
CA ALA A 317 24.84 -7.83 0.48
C ALA A 317 24.28 -6.73 -0.44
N GLY A 318 24.06 -5.50 0.04
CA GLY A 318 23.46 -4.40 -0.74
C GLY A 318 21.99 -4.64 -1.10
N SER A 319 21.27 -5.44 -0.31
CA SER A 319 19.95 -5.96 -0.69
C SER A 319 18.85 -4.90 -0.62
N PHE A 320 18.96 -3.95 0.32
CA PHE A 320 18.04 -2.82 0.42
C PHE A 320 18.25 -1.83 -0.73
N GLU A 321 19.51 -1.57 -1.11
CA GLU A 321 19.86 -0.74 -2.26
C GLU A 321 19.35 -1.35 -3.57
N ALA A 322 19.48 -2.67 -3.73
CA ALA A 322 18.95 -3.38 -4.90
C ALA A 322 17.43 -3.21 -4.98
N ALA A 323 16.70 -3.44 -3.88
CA ALA A 323 15.25 -3.28 -3.83
C ALA A 323 14.83 -1.84 -4.19
N ALA A 324 15.51 -0.86 -3.60
CA ALA A 324 15.28 0.55 -3.88
C ALA A 324 15.53 0.88 -5.36
N HIS A 325 16.63 0.40 -5.95
CA HIS A 325 16.94 0.63 -7.36
C HIS A 325 15.83 0.11 -8.29
N PHE A 326 15.31 -1.10 -8.05
CA PHE A 326 14.19 -1.65 -8.84
C PHE A 326 12.90 -0.85 -8.65
N SER A 327 12.61 -0.43 -7.42
CA SER A 327 11.47 0.43 -7.11
C SER A 327 11.54 1.76 -7.88
N MET A 328 12.73 2.36 -7.97
CA MET A 328 12.96 3.57 -8.77
C MET A 328 12.73 3.35 -10.27
N GLY A 329 13.15 2.20 -10.80
CA GLY A 329 12.86 1.81 -12.18
C GLY A 329 11.36 1.74 -12.45
N CYS A 330 10.59 1.19 -11.52
CA CYS A 330 9.13 1.13 -11.61
C CYS A 330 8.50 2.52 -11.55
N LEU A 331 8.97 3.42 -10.67
CA LEU A 331 8.50 4.81 -10.58
C LEU A 331 8.62 5.51 -11.93
N LYS A 332 9.76 5.35 -12.62
CA LYS A 332 9.99 5.93 -13.94
C LYS A 332 8.91 5.52 -14.94
N THR A 333 8.56 4.24 -15.00
CA THR A 333 7.48 3.74 -15.86
C THR A 333 6.13 4.37 -15.53
N VAL A 334 5.80 4.52 -14.25
CA VAL A 334 4.55 5.16 -13.81
C VAL A 334 4.51 6.64 -14.25
N MET A 335 5.58 7.37 -13.98
CA MET A 335 5.68 8.80 -14.30
C MET A 335 5.61 9.05 -15.82
N GLN A 336 6.23 8.19 -16.63
CA GLN A 336 6.13 8.27 -18.10
C GLN A 336 4.68 8.14 -18.58
N ALA A 337 3.90 7.22 -18.01
CA ALA A 337 2.48 7.08 -18.36
C ALA A 337 1.67 8.31 -17.93
N VAL A 338 1.85 8.77 -16.69
CA VAL A 338 1.18 9.95 -16.13
C VAL A 338 1.43 11.18 -16.99
N MET A 339 2.69 11.49 -17.29
CA MET A 339 3.06 12.71 -18.00
C MET A 339 2.77 12.65 -19.51
N GLY A 340 2.76 11.45 -20.10
CA GLY A 340 2.44 11.28 -21.51
C GLY A 340 0.95 11.33 -21.84
N HIS A 341 0.06 11.17 -20.84
CA HIS A 341 -1.38 10.95 -21.08
C HIS A 341 -2.31 11.82 -20.25
N LEU A 342 -1.86 12.42 -19.14
CA LEU A 342 -2.66 13.35 -18.36
C LEU A 342 -2.29 14.80 -18.73
N PRO A 343 -3.27 15.72 -18.81
CA PRO A 343 -2.97 17.13 -18.96
C PRO A 343 -2.06 17.60 -17.83
N ALA A 344 -0.99 18.33 -18.14
CA ALA A 344 0.01 18.67 -17.14
C ALA A 344 -0.57 19.46 -15.94
N LYS A 345 -1.53 20.37 -16.18
CA LYS A 345 -2.23 21.12 -15.11
C LYS A 345 -2.98 20.23 -14.10
N ASN A 346 -3.25 19.00 -14.51
CA ASN A 346 -4.03 18.00 -13.80
C ASN A 346 -3.15 16.87 -13.22
N ALA A 347 -1.87 16.79 -13.63
CA ALA A 347 -0.96 15.73 -13.20
C ALA A 347 -0.35 15.98 -11.80
N PHE A 348 -0.42 17.20 -11.26
CA PHE A 348 0.25 17.56 -10.00
C PHE A 348 -0.12 16.67 -8.80
N ASP A 349 -1.42 16.49 -8.52
CA ASP A 349 -1.83 15.64 -7.39
C ASP A 349 -1.43 14.17 -7.62
N VAL A 350 -1.41 13.72 -8.88
CA VAL A 350 -0.99 12.37 -9.28
C VAL A 350 0.50 12.19 -9.00
N THR A 351 1.33 13.16 -9.38
CA THR A 351 2.77 13.08 -9.14
C THR A 351 3.09 13.11 -7.65
N LEU A 352 2.40 13.94 -6.86
CA LEU A 352 2.54 13.93 -5.40
C LEU A 352 2.23 12.55 -4.82
N LEU A 353 1.07 11.97 -5.18
CA LEU A 353 0.63 10.66 -4.69
C LEU A 353 1.62 9.54 -5.04
N VAL A 354 2.14 9.51 -6.26
CA VAL A 354 3.08 8.47 -6.71
C VAL A 354 4.45 8.65 -6.05
N ASN A 355 4.95 9.88 -5.93
CA ASN A 355 6.26 10.18 -5.33
C ASN A 355 6.35 9.87 -3.83
N GLN A 356 5.22 9.85 -3.11
CA GLN A 356 5.19 9.43 -1.69
C GLN A 356 5.95 8.13 -1.45
N ARG A 357 5.86 7.19 -2.39
CA ARG A 357 6.45 5.86 -2.23
C ARG A 357 7.97 5.90 -2.17
N VAL A 358 8.62 6.73 -2.98
CA VAL A 358 10.09 6.85 -2.97
C VAL A 358 10.60 7.70 -1.81
N SER A 359 9.80 8.66 -1.32
CA SER A 359 10.20 9.46 -0.15
C SER A 359 10.47 8.60 1.09
N HIS A 360 9.78 7.46 1.22
CA HIS A 360 10.01 6.52 2.32
C HIS A 360 11.35 5.80 2.20
N LEU A 361 11.65 5.24 1.01
CA LEU A 361 12.94 4.58 0.75
C LEU A 361 14.13 5.52 1.00
N TYR A 362 14.02 6.75 0.51
CA TYR A 362 15.05 7.77 0.72
C TYR A 362 15.30 8.01 2.22
N ARG A 363 14.23 8.09 3.01
CA ARG A 363 14.31 8.29 4.45
C ARG A 363 14.99 7.12 5.16
N LEU A 364 14.64 5.89 4.80
CA LEU A 364 15.28 4.69 5.33
C LEU A 364 16.77 4.69 4.98
N ALA A 365 17.13 5.00 3.73
CA ALA A 365 18.52 5.10 3.30
C ALA A 365 19.33 6.10 4.15
N GLN A 366 18.76 7.27 4.47
CA GLN A 366 19.40 8.26 5.36
C GLN A 366 19.63 7.76 6.79
N HIS A 367 18.86 6.77 7.24
CA HIS A 367 18.96 6.18 8.58
C HIS A 367 19.59 4.79 8.56
N GLY A 368 20.35 4.48 7.50
CA GLY A 368 21.05 3.20 7.36
C GLY A 368 20.09 2.00 7.25
N TRP A 369 18.95 2.20 6.57
CA TRP A 369 17.89 1.20 6.39
C TRP A 369 17.25 0.70 7.68
N ASN A 370 17.33 1.49 8.75
CA ASN A 370 16.64 1.19 9.99
C ASN A 370 15.26 1.85 10.02
N GLU A 371 14.31 1.16 10.63
CA GLU A 371 13.02 1.74 11.00
C GLU A 371 13.22 3.01 11.86
N ILE A 372 12.43 4.04 11.60
CA ILE A 372 12.56 5.35 12.23
C ILE A 372 11.37 5.56 13.19
N PRO A 373 11.58 5.57 14.52
CA PRO A 373 10.51 5.67 15.50
C PRO A 373 9.67 6.95 15.34
N GLY A 374 8.35 6.84 15.55
CA GLY A 374 7.44 7.99 15.70
C GLY A 374 7.04 8.70 14.41
N VAL A 375 7.48 8.19 13.26
CA VAL A 375 7.28 8.84 11.95
C VAL A 375 5.91 8.56 11.32
N TYR A 376 5.28 7.44 11.70
CA TYR A 376 3.93 7.06 11.30
C TYR A 376 2.87 7.46 12.33
N GLN A 377 3.01 8.64 12.93
CA GLN A 377 1.83 9.26 13.52
C GLN A 377 1.20 10.13 12.44
N PRO A 378 0.18 9.64 11.70
CA PRO A 378 -0.72 10.59 11.06
C PRO A 378 -1.19 11.49 12.20
N GLU A 379 -0.85 12.79 12.16
CA GLU A 379 -1.61 13.75 12.94
C GLU A 379 -3.06 13.44 12.63
N PRO A 380 -3.86 13.05 13.64
CA PRO A 380 -5.19 12.62 13.34
C PRO A 380 -5.88 13.82 12.67
N PHE A 381 -6.28 13.62 11.41
CA PHE A 381 -7.56 14.15 10.94
C PHE A 381 -8.67 13.47 11.76
N ALA A 382 -8.56 13.49 13.09
CA ALA A 382 -9.73 13.44 13.92
C ALA A 382 -10.48 14.71 13.50
N PRO A 383 -11.72 14.58 13.02
CA PRO A 383 -12.62 15.72 13.10
C PRO A 383 -12.52 16.18 14.56
N SER A 384 -11.98 17.38 14.76
CA SER A 384 -11.76 17.97 16.08
C SER A 384 -12.97 17.70 16.96
N SER A 385 -12.79 16.88 18.00
CA SER A 385 -13.50 16.94 19.28
C SER A 385 -15.01 17.23 19.23
N HIS A 386 -15.76 16.62 18.31
CA HIS A 386 -17.21 16.53 18.42
C HIS A 386 -17.64 15.07 18.39
N ALA A 387 -18.25 14.68 19.51
CA ALA A 387 -18.79 13.37 19.86
C ALA A 387 -17.75 12.31 20.27
N ALA A 388 -17.14 12.54 21.43
CA ALA A 388 -17.32 11.53 22.48
C ALA A 388 -18.83 11.28 22.58
N LEU A 389 -19.33 10.23 21.92
CA LEU A 389 -20.61 9.67 22.32
C LEU A 389 -20.39 9.09 23.73
N PRO A 390 -21.13 9.56 24.74
CA PRO A 390 -21.08 8.93 26.04
C PRO A 390 -21.70 7.55 25.87
N LEU A 391 -20.87 6.52 25.79
CA LEU A 391 -21.29 5.16 26.12
C LEU A 391 -21.47 5.09 27.65
N SER A 392 -22.52 5.74 28.13
CA SER A 392 -23.09 5.53 29.46
C SER A 392 -24.57 5.27 29.29
N VAL A 393 -24.90 4.08 28.79
CA VAL A 393 -26.19 3.45 29.07
C VAL A 393 -25.93 2.53 30.26
N PRO A 394 -26.49 2.82 31.45
CA PRO A 394 -26.41 1.91 32.57
C PRO A 394 -27.22 0.65 32.25
N TRP A 395 -26.59 -0.49 32.42
CA TRP A 395 -27.28 -1.77 32.44
C TRP A 395 -28.21 -1.83 33.65
N ALA A 396 -29.51 -1.94 33.39
CA ALA A 396 -30.53 -2.48 34.28
C ALA A 396 -31.49 -3.31 33.44
#